data_AF-A0A6H5K2G3-F1
#
_entry.id   AF-A0A6H5K2G3-F1
#
_cell.length_a   1.000
_cell.length_b   1.000
_cell.length_c   1.000
_cell.angle_alpha   90.00
_cell.angle_beta   90.00
_cell.angle_gamma   90.00
#
_symmetry.space_group_name_H-M   'P 1'
#
loop_
_entity.id
_entity.type
_entity.pdbx_description
1 polymer ?
#
loop_
_entity_poly.entity_id
_entity_poly.type
_entity_poly.pdbx_seq_one_letter_code
_entity_poly.pdbx_strand_id
1 'polypeptide(L)'
;MCAGGAIAWFSETQKCETLSTTQAEFVTMADMGKEILFLRQVWRFMLPKELRPCIPLYEDNEGAIQIAKLPISNSNSKHIDVRHHFLRQLVDGVFRGKDE
;
A
#
# COMPACT_ATOMS: atom_id res chain seq x y z
N MET A 1 -2.98 8.66 10.90
CA MET A 1 -3.05 9.15 12.30
C MET A 1 -4.49 9.54 12.61
N CYS A 2 -4.93 9.38 13.86
CA CYS A 2 -6.22 9.89 14.35
C CYS A 2 -5.94 10.79 15.55
N ALA A 3 -6.43 12.04 15.53
CA ALA A 3 -6.20 13.02 16.60
C ALA A 3 -4.71 13.21 17.00
N GLY A 4 -3.78 13.12 16.04
CA GLY A 4 -2.33 13.23 16.27
C GLY A 4 -1.66 11.95 16.77
N GLY A 5 -2.40 10.87 17.01
CA GLY A 5 -1.89 9.56 17.42
C GLY A 5 -1.76 8.56 16.27
N ALA A 6 -0.84 7.61 16.40
CA ALA A 6 -0.78 6.43 15.55
C ALA A 6 -2.02 5.55 15.82
N ILE A 7 -2.67 5.08 14.75
CA ILE A 7 -3.85 4.19 14.85
C ILE A 7 -3.38 2.74 14.94
N ALA A 8 -2.37 2.40 14.15
CA ALA A 8 -1.74 1.09 14.12
C ALA A 8 -0.26 1.27 13.75
N TRP A 9 0.59 0.40 14.28
CA TRP A 9 1.98 0.24 13.89
C TRP A 9 2.30 -1.25 13.88
N PHE A 10 3.15 -1.68 12.95
CA PHE A 10 3.78 -2.99 13.03
C PHE A 10 5.24 -2.88 12.58
N SER A 11 6.06 -3.82 13.05
CA SER A 11 7.42 -4.03 12.58
C SER A 11 7.58 -5.53 12.40
N GLU A 12 7.82 -5.96 11.16
CA GLU A 12 7.94 -7.36 10.80
C GLU A 12 9.19 -7.58 9.95
N THR A 13 9.85 -8.72 10.14
CA THR A 13 10.93 -9.15 9.25
C THR A 13 10.36 -9.61 7.91
N GLN A 14 11.06 -9.32 6.82
CA GLN A 14 10.55 -9.67 5.49
C GLN A 14 10.46 -11.19 5.34
N LYS A 15 9.25 -11.66 4.99
CA LYS A 15 8.97 -13.08 4.72
C LYS A 15 9.51 -13.55 3.37
N CYS A 16 9.98 -12.62 2.53
CA CYS A 16 10.54 -12.87 1.22
C CYS A 16 11.94 -12.29 1.18
N GLU A 17 12.88 -13.02 0.59
CA GLU A 17 14.21 -12.47 0.30
C GLU A 17 14.09 -11.38 -0.76
N THR A 18 14.62 -10.19 -0.46
CA THR A 18 14.70 -9.07 -1.38
C THR A 18 16.15 -8.79 -1.71
N LEU A 19 16.42 -8.44 -2.97
CA LEU A 19 17.79 -8.24 -3.46
C LEU A 19 18.30 -6.81 -3.21
N SER A 20 17.45 -5.93 -2.68
CA SER A 20 17.78 -4.53 -2.37
C SER A 20 16.81 -3.96 -1.34
N THR A 21 17.24 -2.90 -0.64
CA THR A 21 16.38 -2.10 0.25
C THR A 21 15.18 -1.50 -0.48
N THR A 22 15.36 -1.09 -1.74
CA THR A 22 14.27 -0.59 -2.58
C THR A 22 13.19 -1.64 -2.82
N GLN A 23 13.56 -2.91 -3.05
CA GLN A 23 12.60 -4.00 -3.19
C GLN A 23 11.93 -4.36 -1.86
N ALA A 24 12.69 -4.33 -0.77
CA ALA A 24 12.18 -4.49 0.59
C ALA A 24 11.06 -3.49 0.90
N GLU A 25 11.34 -2.21 0.67
CA GLU A 25 10.38 -1.13 0.96
C GLU A 25 9.16 -1.18 0.04
N PHE A 26 9.35 -1.57 -1.22
CA PHE A 26 8.25 -1.84 -2.12
C PHE A 26 7.35 -3.00 -1.64
N VAL A 27 7.93 -4.05 -1.04
CA VAL A 27 7.14 -5.13 -0.44
C VAL A 27 6.36 -4.63 0.77
N THR A 28 6.96 -3.84 1.64
CA THR A 28 6.26 -3.25 2.81
C THR A 28 5.15 -2.31 2.38
N MET A 29 5.34 -1.50 1.33
CA MET A 29 4.28 -0.69 0.73
C MET A 29 3.06 -1.55 0.35
N ALA A 30 3.29 -2.71 -0.25
CA ALA A 30 2.21 -3.60 -0.67
C ALA A 30 1.45 -4.18 0.54
N ASP A 31 2.15 -4.48 1.63
CA ASP A 31 1.51 -4.93 2.86
C ASP A 31 0.75 -3.79 3.55
N MET A 32 1.31 -2.57 3.59
CA MET A 32 0.61 -1.37 4.05
C MET A 32 -0.65 -1.07 3.23
N GLY A 33 -0.62 -1.30 1.92
CA GLY A 33 -1.79 -1.16 1.05
C GLY A 33 -2.96 -2.06 1.48
N LYS A 34 -2.69 -3.27 1.99
CA LYS A 34 -3.73 -4.18 2.53
C LYS A 34 -4.33 -3.62 3.82
N GLU A 35 -3.49 -3.11 4.72
CA GLU A 35 -3.93 -2.48 5.97
C GLU A 35 -4.79 -1.24 5.70
N ILE A 36 -4.40 -0.43 4.72
CA ILE A 36 -5.18 0.73 4.27
C ILE A 36 -6.57 0.30 3.78
N LEU A 37 -6.65 -0.76 2.97
CA LEU A 37 -7.94 -1.29 2.49
C LEU A 37 -8.78 -1.85 3.64
N PHE A 38 -8.16 -2.54 4.60
CA PHE A 38 -8.83 -3.03 5.79
C PHE A 38 -9.41 -1.87 6.62
N LEU A 39 -8.63 -0.84 6.92
CA LEU A 39 -9.09 0.34 7.65
C LEU A 39 -10.19 1.08 6.89
N ARG A 40 -10.09 1.20 5.56
CA ARG A 40 -11.15 1.77 4.72
C ARG A 40 -12.46 0.99 4.87
N GLN A 41 -12.40 -0.34 4.92
CA GLN A 41 -13.58 -1.18 5.14
C GLN A 41 -14.18 -1.00 6.54
N VAL A 42 -13.32 -0.94 7.56
CA VAL A 42 -13.73 -0.69 8.96
C VAL A 42 -14.43 0.68 9.07
N TRP A 43 -13.87 1.73 8.48
CA TRP A 43 -14.52 3.04 8.46
C TRP A 43 -15.78 3.08 7.61
N ARG A 44 -15.86 2.30 6.52
CA ARG A 44 -17.10 2.19 5.74
C ARG A 44 -18.25 1.63 6.57
N PHE A 45 -17.94 0.74 7.51
CA PHE A 45 -18.91 0.16 8.43
C PHE A 45 -19.30 1.14 9.55
N MET A 46 -18.34 1.90 10.10
CA MET A 46 -18.58 2.77 11.27
C MET A 46 -19.01 4.20 10.93
N LEU A 47 -18.66 4.71 9.74
CA LEU A 47 -18.81 6.14 9.39
C LEU A 47 -19.63 6.35 8.10
N PRO A 48 -20.48 7.40 8.07
CA PRO A 48 -21.11 7.87 6.84
C PRO A 48 -20.05 8.39 5.86
N LYS A 49 -20.36 8.41 4.56
CA LYS A 49 -19.37 8.63 3.47
C LYS A 49 -18.58 9.93 3.65
N GLU A 50 -19.23 10.97 4.15
CA GLU A 50 -18.73 12.33 4.34
C GLU A 50 -17.67 12.43 5.44
N LEU A 51 -17.68 11.50 6.40
CA LEU A 51 -16.76 11.48 7.53
C LEU A 51 -15.60 10.49 7.34
N ARG A 52 -15.53 9.79 6.21
CA ARG A 52 -14.48 8.79 5.95
C ARG A 52 -13.14 9.49 5.68
N PRO A 53 -12.09 9.23 6.46
CA PRO A 53 -10.78 9.83 6.22
C PRO A 53 -10.15 9.34 4.91
N CYS A 54 -9.41 10.23 4.25
CA CYS A 54 -8.44 9.84 3.24
C CYS A 54 -7.20 9.25 3.95
N ILE A 55 -6.71 8.10 3.50
CA ILE A 55 -5.50 7.46 4.04
C ILE A 55 -4.36 7.59 3.02
N PRO A 56 -3.52 8.64 3.12
CA PRO A 56 -2.30 8.71 2.32
C PRO A 56 -1.29 7.65 2.78
N LEU A 57 -0.60 7.04 1.82
CA LEU A 57 0.60 6.23 2.05
C LEU A 57 1.82 7.13 1.81
N TYR A 58 2.73 7.18 2.79
CA TYR A 58 3.98 7.94 2.71
C TYR A 58 5.16 6.97 2.80
N GLU A 59 6.16 7.19 1.96
CA GLU A 59 7.42 6.42 1.92
C GLU A 59 8.55 7.42 1.65
N ASP A 60 9.74 7.14 2.17
CA ASP A 60 10.94 7.97 1.99
C ASP A 60 11.87 7.46 0.87
N ASN A 61 11.77 6.19 0.48
CA ASN A 61 12.54 5.64 -0.63
C ASN A 61 11.90 5.92 -1.98
N GLU A 62 12.45 6.93 -2.66
CA GLU A 62 12.04 7.32 -4.00
C GLU A 62 12.10 6.17 -5.02
N GLY A 63 13.06 5.25 -4.87
CA GLY A 63 13.16 4.08 -5.75
C GLY A 63 11.94 3.16 -5.60
N ALA A 64 11.48 2.91 -4.38
CA ALA A 64 10.31 2.07 -4.12
C ALA A 64 9.03 2.75 -4.67
N ILE A 65 8.92 4.07 -4.50
CA ILE A 65 7.85 4.89 -5.07
C ILE A 65 7.85 4.81 -6.60
N GLN A 66 9.02 4.91 -7.23
CA GLN A 66 9.15 4.80 -8.68
C GLN A 66 8.77 3.41 -9.19
N ILE A 67 9.20 2.34 -8.51
CA ILE A 67 8.81 0.97 -8.84
C ILE A 67 7.28 0.82 -8.78
N ALA A 68 6.62 1.37 -7.77
CA ALA A 68 5.16 1.30 -7.65
C ALA A 68 4.41 2.06 -8.76
N LYS A 69 5.00 3.15 -9.29
CA LYS A 69 4.38 3.97 -10.35
C LYS A 69 4.66 3.45 -11.75
N LEU A 70 5.85 2.90 -12.00
CA LEU A 70 6.30 2.51 -13.33
C LEU A 70 6.11 1.01 -13.57
N PRO A 71 5.72 0.58 -14.78
CA PRO A 71 5.73 -0.83 -15.16
C PRO A 71 7.17 -1.31 -15.31
N ILE A 72 7.74 -1.87 -14.24
CA ILE A 72 9.04 -2.55 -14.31
C ILE A 72 8.74 -4.04 -14.43
N SER A 73 8.70 -4.55 -15.66
CA SER A 73 8.59 -5.99 -15.90
C SER A 73 9.97 -6.63 -15.77
N ASN A 74 10.26 -7.19 -14.61
CA ASN A 74 11.42 -8.07 -14.45
C ASN A 74 10.91 -9.52 -14.57
N SER A 75 11.26 -10.21 -15.66
CA SER A 75 10.78 -11.56 -16.01
C SER A 75 11.03 -12.65 -14.95
N ASN A 76 11.76 -12.34 -13.88
CA ASN A 76 12.32 -13.31 -12.94
C ASN A 76 11.66 -13.29 -11.55
N SER A 77 10.61 -12.50 -11.30
CA SER A 77 10.04 -12.36 -9.94
C SER A 77 8.52 -12.27 -9.90
N LYS A 78 7.83 -13.39 -10.19
CA LYS A 78 6.36 -13.49 -10.16
C LYS A 78 5.71 -12.94 -8.87
N HIS A 79 6.36 -13.10 -7.71
CA HIS A 79 5.85 -12.61 -6.42
C HIS A 79 5.95 -11.07 -6.27
N ILE A 80 6.85 -10.43 -7.02
CA ILE A 80 6.97 -8.98 -7.15
C ILE A 80 5.90 -8.48 -8.12
N ASP A 81 5.68 -9.18 -9.23
CA ASP A 81 4.65 -8.81 -10.23
C ASP A 81 3.24 -8.72 -9.62
N VAL A 82 2.87 -9.67 -8.76
CA VAL A 82 1.57 -9.65 -8.06
C VAL A 82 1.44 -8.44 -7.14
N ARG A 83 2.49 -8.15 -6.35
CA ARG A 83 2.51 -6.99 -5.44
C ARG A 83 2.51 -5.67 -6.22
N HIS A 84 3.18 -5.64 -7.36
CA HIS A 84 3.21 -4.50 -8.28
C HIS A 84 1.84 -4.21 -8.84
N HIS A 85 1.16 -5.21 -9.36
CA HIS A 85 -0.19 -5.03 -9.87
C HIS A 85 -1.14 -4.53 -8.77
N PHE A 86 -1.04 -5.10 -7.56
CA PHE A 86 -1.84 -4.67 -6.41
C PHE A 86 -1.59 -3.21 -6.01
N LEU A 87 -0.32 -2.82 -5.82
CA LEU A 87 0.03 -1.45 -5.46
C LEU A 87 -0.38 -0.45 -6.53
N ARG A 88 -0.20 -0.81 -7.80
CA ARG A 88 -0.60 0.05 -8.91
C ARG A 88 -2.09 0.28 -8.94
N GLN A 89 -2.91 -0.75 -8.73
CA GLN A 89 -4.37 -0.60 -8.60
C GLN A 89 -4.75 0.30 -7.41
N LEU A 90 -3.96 0.30 -6.34
CA LEU A 90 -4.14 1.17 -5.18
C LEU A 90 -3.79 2.64 -5.51
N VAL A 91 -2.67 2.86 -6.21
CA VAL A 91 -2.19 4.20 -6.62
C VAL A 91 -3.05 4.81 -7.71
N ASP A 92 -3.37 4.04 -8.76
CA ASP A 92 -4.21 4.48 -9.88
C ASP A 92 -5.68 4.70 -9.46
N GLY A 93 -6.01 4.42 -8.19
CA GLY A 93 -7.34 4.65 -7.63
C GLY A 93 -8.37 3.65 -8.15
N VAL A 94 -7.97 2.55 -8.78
CA VAL A 94 -8.89 1.48 -9.21
C VAL A 94 -9.62 0.87 -8.00
N PHE A 95 -8.97 0.87 -6.83
CA PHE A 95 -9.60 0.49 -5.55
C PHE A 95 -10.37 1.62 -4.86
N ARG A 96 -10.51 2.80 -5.46
CA ARG A 96 -11.52 3.78 -5.03
C ARG A 96 -12.87 3.14 -5.35
N GLY A 97 -13.57 2.70 -4.30
CA GLY A 97 -14.82 1.96 -4.42
C GLY A 97 -15.78 2.68 -5.38
N LYS A 98 -16.52 1.88 -6.15
CA LYS A 98 -17.44 2.27 -7.25
C LYS A 98 -18.51 3.32 -6.92
N ASP A 99 -18.56 3.77 -5.68
CA ASP A 99 -19.54 4.70 -5.11
C ASP A 99 -18.91 6.05 -4.74
N GLU A 100 -17.74 6.42 -5.27
CA GLU A 100 -17.26 7.81 -5.25
C GLU A 100 -18.10 8.70 -6.15
#